data_AF-A0A954HFD1-F1
#
_entry.id   AF-A0A954HFD1-F1
#
_cell.length_a   1.000
_cell.length_b   1.000
_cell.length_c   1.000
_cell.angle_alpha   90.00
_cell.angle_beta   90.00
_cell.angle_gamma   90.00
#
_symmetry.space_group_name_H-M   'P 1'
#
loop_
_entity.id
_entity.type
_entity.pdbx_description
1 polymer ?
#
loop_
_entity_poly.entity_id
_entity_poly.type
_entity_poly.pdbx_seq_one_letter_code
_entity_poly.pdbx_strand_id
1 'polypeptide(L)'
;MSRFLRLVLALAAAVLVSPRGSKALADDVNNADRDIAIAWSDFVYANVDGCATGTLKLSESVAGTDGLTKREYFIVFDRAQGLLRFDIKGPGLDSQCIVTPEQIIRAAPAIDGAGVTPIVSRLPPGSERVIIKGCRPFDVRHLGVHPALFSDLRIPFEDVVNSHLKLINESEIVVTQTPVLLQAESTRRDTQFGEKTVTWDYDPMQGGMLTRMTDVGAGGREEVEHRAWWEERSGVWVPVRTTYTDSQNGKVLKRIEYTISWDAVNEPVDETLFTMESLDVPVGTGIYNHFRDPGGDGVLEGYVGGKRPAPPGLPRPVKLEPRNNWRLSWTALLFGFNILVASIFIMLIRWRKGESQDETVREGE
;
A
#
# COMPACT_ATOMS: atom_id res chain seq x y z
N MET A 1 -4.53 10.34 -50.49
CA MET A 1 -3.74 9.50 -49.56
C MET A 1 -3.89 10.08 -48.16
N SER A 2 -4.54 9.37 -47.24
CA SER A 2 -4.89 9.89 -45.91
C SER A 2 -3.64 10.14 -45.06
N ARG A 3 -3.72 11.08 -44.11
CA ARG A 3 -2.64 11.35 -43.12
C ARG A 3 -2.21 10.07 -42.40
N PHE A 4 -3.13 9.13 -42.22
CA PHE A 4 -2.91 7.80 -41.65
C PHE A 4 -1.97 6.92 -42.49
N LEU A 5 -2.15 6.86 -43.81
CA LEU A 5 -1.27 6.06 -44.67
C LEU A 5 0.17 6.63 -44.74
N ARG A 6 0.33 7.95 -44.57
CA ARG A 6 1.65 8.60 -44.47
C ARG A 6 2.37 8.25 -43.16
N LEU A 7 1.65 8.12 -42.06
CA LEU A 7 2.21 7.73 -40.76
C LEU A 7 2.68 6.27 -40.76
N VAL A 8 1.87 5.36 -41.32
CA VAL A 8 2.21 3.93 -41.44
C VAL A 8 3.41 3.72 -42.38
N LEU A 9 3.49 4.45 -43.49
CA LEU A 9 4.65 4.38 -44.40
C LEU A 9 5.91 5.05 -43.82
N ALA A 10 5.77 6.08 -42.98
CA ALA A 10 6.90 6.69 -42.28
C ALA A 10 7.48 5.76 -41.20
N LEU A 11 6.63 5.03 -40.46
CA LEU A 11 7.05 4.02 -39.49
C LEU A 11 7.73 2.81 -40.16
N ALA A 12 7.21 2.35 -41.31
CA ALA A 12 7.83 1.27 -42.07
C ALA A 12 9.19 1.68 -42.68
N ALA A 13 9.37 2.96 -43.03
CA ALA A 13 10.65 3.48 -43.54
C ALA A 13 11.68 3.72 -42.41
N ALA A 14 11.24 4.03 -41.18
CA ALA A 14 12.11 4.26 -40.04
C ALA A 14 12.81 2.98 -39.52
N VAL A 15 12.22 1.81 -39.74
CA VAL A 15 12.81 0.50 -39.40
C VAL A 15 14.05 0.16 -40.26
N LEU A 16 14.32 0.91 -41.35
CA LEU A 16 15.40 0.63 -42.29
C LEU A 16 16.61 1.59 -42.21
N VAL A 17 16.67 2.53 -41.24
CA VAL A 17 17.74 3.54 -41.23
C VAL A 17 18.38 3.72 -39.84
N SER A 18 19.67 3.34 -39.77
CA SER A 18 20.72 3.75 -38.84
C SER A 18 20.48 3.62 -37.31
N PRO A 19 21.37 2.96 -36.55
CA PRO A 19 21.27 2.79 -35.10
C PRO A 19 21.35 4.08 -34.26
N ARG A 20 21.56 5.25 -34.87
CA ARG A 20 21.43 6.56 -34.18
C ARG A 20 20.00 7.14 -34.23
N GLY A 21 19.17 6.72 -35.18
CA GLY A 21 17.76 7.11 -35.25
C GLY A 21 16.89 6.35 -34.25
N SER A 22 17.26 5.11 -33.91
CA SER A 22 16.48 4.25 -33.01
C SER A 22 16.44 4.75 -31.56
N LYS A 23 17.47 5.45 -31.07
CA LYS A 23 17.47 5.97 -29.69
C LYS A 23 16.54 7.18 -29.55
N ALA A 24 16.58 8.14 -30.47
CA ALA A 24 15.65 9.26 -30.45
C ALA A 24 14.20 8.81 -30.70
N LEU A 25 13.99 7.83 -31.61
CA LEU A 25 12.68 7.24 -31.81
C LEU A 25 12.21 6.43 -30.58
N ALA A 26 13.10 5.70 -29.91
CA ALA A 26 12.79 4.99 -28.68
C ALA A 26 12.51 5.94 -27.52
N ASP A 27 13.26 7.04 -27.40
CA ASP A 27 13.02 8.09 -26.40
C ASP A 27 11.68 8.81 -26.68
N ASP A 28 11.34 9.09 -27.95
CA ASP A 28 10.07 9.71 -28.35
C ASP A 28 8.88 8.75 -28.18
N VAL A 29 9.03 7.46 -28.50
CA VAL A 29 8.02 6.42 -28.24
C VAL A 29 7.83 6.22 -26.75
N ASN A 30 8.92 6.19 -25.97
CA ASN A 30 8.86 6.11 -24.51
C ASN A 30 8.16 7.34 -23.90
N ASN A 31 8.38 8.54 -24.46
CA ASN A 31 7.69 9.75 -24.01
C ASN A 31 6.20 9.73 -24.35
N ALA A 32 5.82 9.32 -25.57
CA ALA A 32 4.41 9.20 -25.95
C ALA A 32 3.67 8.13 -25.11
N ASP A 33 4.29 6.99 -24.87
CA ASP A 33 3.73 5.92 -24.04
C ASP A 33 3.62 6.35 -22.57
N ARG A 34 4.58 7.15 -22.09
CA ARG A 34 4.54 7.77 -20.76
C ARG A 34 3.40 8.78 -20.66
N ASP A 35 3.24 9.66 -21.64
CA ASP A 35 2.17 10.67 -21.65
C ASP A 35 0.78 10.01 -21.71
N ILE A 36 0.62 8.93 -22.48
CA ILE A 36 -0.61 8.12 -22.49
C ILE A 36 -0.85 7.47 -21.12
N ALA A 37 0.19 6.93 -20.49
CA ALA A 37 0.07 6.34 -19.15
C ALA A 37 -0.31 7.38 -18.09
N ILE A 38 0.26 8.58 -18.15
CA ILE A 38 -0.09 9.71 -17.28
C ILE A 38 -1.54 10.12 -17.52
N ALA A 39 -1.92 10.38 -18.76
CA ALA A 39 -3.29 10.79 -19.10
C ALA A 39 -4.34 9.74 -18.68
N TRP A 40 -4.02 8.46 -18.84
CA TRP A 40 -4.89 7.38 -18.37
C TRP A 40 -4.97 7.31 -16.85
N SER A 41 -3.84 7.43 -16.16
CA SER A 41 -3.79 7.51 -14.70
C SER A 41 -4.64 8.68 -14.22
N ASP A 42 -4.44 9.87 -14.76
CA ASP A 42 -5.21 11.07 -14.43
C ASP A 42 -6.71 10.86 -14.66
N PHE A 43 -7.09 10.18 -15.75
CA PHE A 43 -8.48 9.84 -16.03
C PHE A 43 -9.07 8.88 -15.00
N VAL A 44 -8.38 7.77 -14.67
CA VAL A 44 -8.86 6.81 -13.66
C VAL A 44 -8.98 7.50 -12.30
N TYR A 45 -7.97 8.27 -11.89
CA TYR A 45 -8.01 8.98 -10.63
C TYR A 45 -9.07 10.07 -10.62
N ALA A 46 -9.33 10.80 -11.72
CA ALA A 46 -10.41 11.77 -11.78
C ALA A 46 -11.79 11.14 -11.53
N ASN A 47 -12.02 9.91 -12.02
CA ASN A 47 -13.26 9.18 -11.75
C ASN A 47 -13.39 8.80 -10.26
N VAL A 48 -12.30 8.32 -9.67
CA VAL A 48 -12.25 7.89 -8.26
C VAL A 48 -12.31 9.10 -7.31
N ASP A 49 -11.67 10.20 -7.69
CA ASP A 49 -11.62 11.45 -6.93
C ASP A 49 -12.93 12.24 -6.97
N GLY A 50 -13.82 11.92 -7.91
CA GLY A 50 -15.19 12.42 -7.91
C GLY A 50 -15.99 12.00 -6.68
N CYS A 51 -15.57 10.96 -5.97
CA CYS A 51 -16.13 10.56 -4.67
C CYS A 51 -15.57 11.47 -3.56
N ALA A 52 -16.29 12.55 -3.26
CA ALA A 52 -15.95 13.58 -2.28
C ALA A 52 -16.36 13.19 -0.85
N THR A 53 -17.51 12.51 -0.71
CA THR A 53 -18.00 11.99 0.56
C THR A 53 -18.42 10.53 0.42
N GLY A 54 -18.34 9.78 1.52
CA GLY A 54 -18.77 8.40 1.51
C GLY A 54 -18.97 7.82 2.90
N THR A 55 -19.94 6.91 3.00
CA THR A 55 -20.17 6.04 4.17
C THR A 55 -20.22 4.61 3.68
N LEU A 56 -19.43 3.72 4.25
CA LEU A 56 -19.35 2.33 3.81
C LEU A 56 -18.92 1.36 4.90
N LYS A 57 -19.20 0.09 4.63
CA LYS A 57 -18.68 -1.06 5.37
C LYS A 57 -17.82 -1.90 4.46
N LEU A 58 -16.73 -2.43 4.99
CA LEU A 58 -15.81 -3.29 4.26
C LEU A 58 -15.53 -4.54 5.07
N SER A 59 -15.56 -5.70 4.42
CA SER A 59 -15.19 -6.98 5.02
C SER A 59 -13.93 -7.49 4.34
N GLU A 60 -12.88 -7.73 5.12
CA GLU A 60 -11.64 -8.37 4.67
C GLU A 60 -11.67 -9.85 5.08
N SER A 61 -11.32 -10.71 4.14
CA SER A 61 -11.01 -12.11 4.41
C SER A 61 -9.62 -12.44 3.89
N VAL A 62 -8.76 -12.94 4.78
CA VAL A 62 -7.39 -13.34 4.45
C VAL A 62 -7.29 -14.84 4.63
N ALA A 63 -7.18 -15.57 3.53
CA ALA A 63 -6.88 -16.99 3.53
C ALA A 63 -5.39 -17.19 3.22
N GLY A 64 -4.68 -17.88 4.12
CA GLY A 64 -3.28 -18.24 3.95
C GLY A 64 -2.95 -19.54 4.68
N THR A 65 -1.65 -19.81 4.84
CA THR A 65 -1.16 -20.99 5.57
C THR A 65 -1.62 -21.03 7.03
N ASP A 66 -1.86 -19.87 7.62
CA ASP A 66 -2.16 -19.73 9.05
C ASP A 66 -3.67 -19.73 9.35
N GLY A 67 -4.50 -20.07 8.34
CA GLY A 67 -5.96 -20.12 8.43
C GLY A 67 -6.65 -18.88 7.84
N LEU A 68 -7.94 -18.75 8.16
CA LEU A 68 -8.80 -17.67 7.69
C LEU A 68 -8.91 -16.58 8.75
N THR A 69 -8.40 -15.39 8.46
CA THR A 69 -8.66 -14.20 9.28
C THR A 69 -9.78 -13.39 8.64
N LYS A 70 -10.74 -12.92 9.44
CA LYS A 70 -11.78 -11.99 8.99
C LYS A 70 -11.71 -10.69 9.78
N ARG A 71 -11.88 -9.58 9.08
CA ARG A 71 -11.97 -8.24 9.68
C ARG A 71 -13.12 -7.48 9.06
N GLU A 72 -13.72 -6.61 9.86
CA GLU A 72 -14.79 -5.71 9.42
C GLU A 72 -14.33 -4.28 9.66
N TYR A 73 -14.72 -3.41 8.74
CA TYR A 73 -14.34 -2.01 8.73
C TYR A 73 -15.58 -1.17 8.53
N PHE A 74 -15.62 -0.03 9.20
CA PHE A 74 -16.58 1.03 8.95
C PHE A 74 -15.80 2.30 8.64
N ILE A 75 -16.08 2.88 7.48
CA ILE A 75 -15.32 4.02 6.96
C ILE A 75 -16.30 5.11 6.57
N VAL A 76 -16.03 6.33 7.02
CA VAL A 76 -16.80 7.52 6.69
C VAL A 76 -15.84 8.65 6.38
N PHE A 77 -16.06 9.42 5.32
CA PHE A 77 -15.18 10.53 4.98
C PHE A 77 -15.92 11.70 4.34
N ASP A 78 -15.38 12.90 4.59
CA ASP A 78 -15.68 14.14 3.87
C ASP A 78 -14.34 14.80 3.50
N ARG A 79 -13.99 14.70 2.21
CA ARG A 79 -12.70 15.20 1.71
C ARG A 79 -12.62 16.72 1.75
N ALA A 80 -13.71 17.43 1.48
CA ALA A 80 -13.72 18.88 1.43
C ALA A 80 -13.40 19.47 2.82
N GLN A 81 -13.84 18.79 3.87
CA GLN A 81 -13.59 19.16 5.26
C GLN A 81 -12.33 18.48 5.85
N GLY A 82 -11.69 17.56 5.14
CA GLY A 82 -10.55 16.79 5.66
C GLY A 82 -10.93 15.85 6.82
N LEU A 83 -12.18 15.35 6.82
CA LEU A 83 -12.71 14.48 7.85
C LEU A 83 -12.66 13.01 7.41
N LEU A 84 -12.23 12.14 8.31
CA LEU A 84 -12.23 10.69 8.10
C LEU A 84 -12.48 9.97 9.42
N ARG A 85 -13.37 8.99 9.40
CA ARG A 85 -13.53 7.98 10.44
C ARG A 85 -13.21 6.61 9.87
N PHE A 86 -12.47 5.84 10.66
CA PHE A 86 -12.00 4.51 10.31
C PHE A 86 -12.09 3.63 11.55
N ASP A 87 -13.05 2.73 11.55
CA ASP A 87 -13.24 1.73 12.58
C ASP A 87 -12.87 0.37 12.00
N ILE A 88 -12.15 -0.44 12.77
CA ILE A 88 -11.82 -1.82 12.44
C ILE A 88 -12.22 -2.73 13.60
N LYS A 89 -12.85 -3.86 13.28
CA LYS A 89 -13.22 -4.92 14.20
C LYS A 89 -12.60 -6.23 13.75
N GLY A 90 -12.04 -6.97 14.69
CA GLY A 90 -11.43 -8.27 14.40
C GLY A 90 -10.59 -8.81 15.56
N PRO A 91 -10.08 -10.04 15.44
CA PRO A 91 -9.37 -10.70 16.54
C PRO A 91 -8.18 -9.87 17.06
N GLY A 92 -8.36 -9.24 18.23
CA GLY A 92 -7.35 -8.42 18.90
C GLY A 92 -7.04 -7.08 18.20
N LEU A 93 -7.89 -6.60 17.30
CA LEU A 93 -7.64 -5.42 16.47
C LEU A 93 -8.73 -4.34 16.56
N ASP A 94 -9.68 -4.46 17.49
CA ASP A 94 -10.76 -3.49 17.65
C ASP A 94 -10.21 -2.09 17.91
N SER A 95 -10.30 -1.20 16.92
CA SER A 95 -9.75 0.15 16.99
C SER A 95 -10.62 1.08 16.18
N GLN A 96 -10.72 2.31 16.64
CA GLN A 96 -11.46 3.36 15.98
C GLN A 96 -10.58 4.59 15.88
N CYS A 97 -10.67 5.29 14.76
CA CYS A 97 -9.84 6.43 14.46
C CYS A 97 -10.70 7.50 13.80
N ILE A 98 -10.61 8.72 14.29
CA ILE A 98 -11.17 9.91 13.68
C ILE A 98 -9.99 10.82 13.32
N VAL A 99 -9.94 11.27 12.09
CA VAL A 99 -8.99 12.24 11.56
C VAL A 99 -9.77 13.49 11.21
N THR A 100 -9.25 14.62 11.67
CA THR A 100 -9.74 15.97 11.40
C THR A 100 -8.54 16.84 11.03
N PRO A 101 -8.73 18.01 10.41
CA PRO A 101 -7.63 18.94 10.14
C PRO A 101 -6.85 19.34 11.40
N GLU A 102 -7.49 19.35 12.57
CA GLU A 102 -6.91 19.81 13.82
C GLU A 102 -6.21 18.70 14.60
N GLN A 103 -6.65 17.45 14.48
CA GLN A 103 -6.16 16.33 15.28
C GLN A 103 -6.56 14.95 14.75
N ILE A 104 -5.90 13.93 15.29
CA ILE A 104 -6.31 12.53 15.18
C ILE A 104 -6.75 12.05 16.57
N ILE A 105 -7.94 11.48 16.66
CA ILE A 105 -8.48 10.84 17.86
C ILE A 105 -8.51 9.34 17.61
N ARG A 106 -7.80 8.56 18.43
CA ARG A 106 -7.73 7.11 18.30
C ARG A 106 -8.22 6.43 19.57
N ALA A 107 -9.24 5.59 19.47
CA ALA A 107 -9.62 4.65 20.50
C ALA A 107 -9.09 3.25 20.15
N ALA A 108 -8.38 2.61 21.07
CA ALA A 108 -7.79 1.30 20.83
C ALA A 108 -7.55 0.53 22.13
N PRO A 109 -7.38 -0.80 22.05
CA PRO A 109 -7.06 -1.61 23.21
C PRO A 109 -5.60 -1.35 23.59
N ALA A 110 -5.35 -0.98 24.83
CA ALA A 110 -4.04 -1.03 25.44
C ALA A 110 -3.93 -2.31 26.26
N ILE A 111 -2.82 -3.04 26.10
CA ILE A 111 -2.48 -4.14 26.99
C ILE A 111 -1.66 -3.55 28.14
N ASP A 112 -2.21 -3.62 29.34
CA ASP A 112 -1.51 -3.28 30.58
C ASP A 112 -1.35 -4.54 31.46
N GLY A 113 -0.68 -4.39 32.60
CA GLY A 113 -0.48 -5.50 33.55
C GLY A 113 -1.77 -6.02 34.20
N ALA A 114 -2.91 -5.34 34.02
CA ALA A 114 -4.22 -5.70 34.54
C ALA A 114 -5.16 -6.30 33.47
N GLY A 115 -4.83 -6.16 32.19
CA GLY A 115 -5.58 -6.76 31.09
C GLY A 115 -5.59 -5.90 29.83
N VAL A 116 -6.67 -6.02 29.05
CA VAL A 116 -6.92 -5.21 27.86
C VAL A 116 -7.88 -4.09 28.25
N THR A 117 -7.38 -2.87 28.31
CA THR A 117 -8.17 -1.68 28.66
C THR A 117 -8.21 -0.73 27.46
N PRO A 118 -9.39 -0.26 27.00
CA PRO A 118 -9.43 0.74 25.95
C PRO A 118 -8.82 2.06 26.43
N ILE A 119 -8.06 2.73 25.57
CA ILE A 119 -7.55 4.08 25.77
C ILE A 119 -7.96 4.97 24.60
N VAL A 120 -8.06 6.27 24.85
CA VAL A 120 -8.23 7.29 23.80
C VAL A 120 -6.95 8.12 23.72
N SER A 121 -6.36 8.21 22.54
CA SER A 121 -5.21 9.07 22.25
C SER A 121 -5.62 10.22 21.35
N ARG A 122 -5.25 11.45 21.71
CA ARG A 122 -5.29 12.63 20.84
C ARG A 122 -3.89 12.92 20.33
N LEU A 123 -3.72 12.87 19.02
CA LEU A 123 -2.44 13.02 18.33
C LEU A 123 -2.49 14.26 17.43
N PRO A 124 -1.36 14.94 17.22
CA PRO A 124 -1.29 16.05 16.27
C PRO A 124 -1.49 15.56 14.82
N PRO A 125 -1.98 16.42 13.91
CA PRO A 125 -2.03 16.13 12.47
C PRO A 125 -0.66 15.70 11.95
N GLY A 126 -0.60 14.81 10.95
CA GLY A 126 0.67 14.25 10.46
C GLY A 126 1.17 13.04 11.27
N SER A 127 0.49 12.67 12.35
CA SER A 127 0.81 11.48 13.16
C SER A 127 0.24 10.18 12.59
N GLU A 128 -0.26 10.18 11.35
CA GLU A 128 -0.88 9.00 10.72
C GLU A 128 0.12 7.84 10.60
N ARG A 129 1.41 8.17 10.49
CA ARG A 129 2.50 7.19 10.49
C ARG A 129 2.70 6.51 11.84
N VAL A 130 2.38 7.22 12.94
CA VAL A 130 2.43 6.73 14.33
C VAL A 130 1.21 5.85 14.64
N ILE A 131 0.14 5.95 13.83
CA ILE A 131 -1.01 5.05 13.93
C ILE A 131 -0.51 3.61 13.74
N ILE A 132 -0.67 2.90 14.84
CA ILE A 132 -0.05 1.64 15.24
C ILE A 132 -0.30 0.56 14.19
N LYS A 133 0.65 -0.39 14.08
CA LYS A 133 0.55 -1.63 13.29
C LYS A 133 -0.86 -2.23 13.39
N GLY A 134 -1.69 -2.05 12.36
CA GLY A 134 -3.00 -2.70 12.24
C GLY A 134 -4.17 -1.78 11.89
N CYS A 135 -4.06 -0.46 12.09
CA CYS A 135 -5.20 0.46 11.91
C CYS A 135 -4.83 1.72 11.12
N ARG A 136 -3.96 1.61 10.12
CA ARG A 136 -3.68 2.78 9.27
C ARG A 136 -4.90 3.01 8.37
N PRO A 137 -5.56 4.16 8.47
CA PRO A 137 -6.60 4.51 7.51
C PRO A 137 -5.97 4.46 6.12
N PHE A 138 -6.69 3.86 5.19
CA PHE A 138 -6.33 3.86 3.78
C PHE A 138 -7.52 4.39 2.98
N ASP A 139 -7.22 4.89 1.80
CA ASP A 139 -8.26 5.40 0.92
C ASP A 139 -8.93 4.24 0.19
N VAL A 140 -10.14 3.91 0.63
CA VAL A 140 -10.98 2.85 0.06
C VAL A 140 -11.28 3.08 -1.43
N ARG A 141 -11.26 4.33 -1.89
CA ARG A 141 -11.54 4.69 -3.28
C ARG A 141 -10.44 4.15 -4.21
N HIS A 142 -9.22 4.04 -3.69
CA HIS A 142 -8.09 3.47 -4.42
C HIS A 142 -8.00 1.95 -4.35
N LEU A 143 -8.86 1.28 -3.57
CA LEU A 143 -8.95 -0.17 -3.64
C LEU A 143 -9.38 -0.57 -5.04
N GLY A 144 -8.53 -1.35 -5.69
CA GLY A 144 -8.78 -1.80 -7.04
C GLY A 144 -8.03 -1.03 -8.11
N VAL A 145 -7.51 0.18 -7.80
CA VAL A 145 -6.80 1.03 -8.76
C VAL A 145 -5.34 0.62 -8.93
N HIS A 146 -4.68 0.15 -7.86
CA HIS A 146 -3.27 -0.22 -7.92
C HIS A 146 -2.90 -1.40 -6.98
N PRO A 147 -2.09 -2.38 -7.44
CA PRO A 147 -1.69 -3.58 -6.67
C PRO A 147 -0.77 -3.27 -5.46
N ALA A 148 0.09 -2.26 -5.56
CA ALA A 148 1.07 -1.93 -4.51
C ALA A 148 0.40 -1.48 -3.20
N LEU A 149 -0.89 -1.16 -3.25
CA LEU A 149 -1.68 -0.77 -2.09
C LEU A 149 -2.03 -1.96 -1.19
N PHE A 150 -1.81 -3.21 -1.62
CA PHE A 150 -2.21 -4.41 -0.83
C PHE A 150 -1.09 -5.04 -0.01
N SER A 151 0.18 -4.89 -0.40
CA SER A 151 1.31 -5.39 0.40
C SER A 151 1.66 -4.44 1.55
N ASP A 152 1.46 -3.14 1.34
CA ASP A 152 1.55 -2.09 2.34
C ASP A 152 0.43 -1.06 2.11
N LEU A 153 -0.75 -1.28 2.72
CA LEU A 153 -1.89 -0.35 2.87
C LEU A 153 -1.51 0.95 3.63
N ARG A 154 -0.36 1.53 3.31
CA ARG A 154 0.45 2.42 4.16
C ARG A 154 1.22 3.48 3.39
N ILE A 155 1.11 3.47 2.05
CA ILE A 155 1.88 4.33 1.15
C ILE A 155 1.00 5.52 0.75
N PRO A 156 1.39 6.78 1.08
CA PRO A 156 0.74 7.99 0.56
C PRO A 156 0.63 7.99 -0.97
N PHE A 157 -0.41 8.64 -1.51
CA PHE A 157 -0.67 8.68 -2.96
C PHE A 157 0.52 9.20 -3.78
N GLU A 158 1.22 10.21 -3.26
CA GLU A 158 2.38 10.81 -3.90
C GLU A 158 3.52 9.79 -4.08
N ASP A 159 3.67 8.87 -3.13
CA ASP A 159 4.69 7.82 -3.17
C ASP A 159 4.34 6.72 -4.19
N VAL A 160 3.05 6.50 -4.48
CA VAL A 160 2.59 5.58 -5.54
C VAL A 160 2.87 6.15 -6.92
N VAL A 161 2.49 7.43 -7.15
CA VAL A 161 2.78 8.13 -8.41
C VAL A 161 4.29 8.17 -8.67
N ASN A 162 5.08 8.51 -7.65
CA ASN A 162 6.53 8.53 -7.76
C ASN A 162 7.13 7.14 -8.03
N SER A 163 6.56 6.08 -7.44
CA SER A 163 6.99 4.70 -7.69
C SER A 163 6.68 4.25 -9.12
N HIS A 164 5.51 4.63 -9.66
CA HIS A 164 5.13 4.34 -11.05
C HIS A 164 6.03 5.10 -12.03
N LEU A 165 6.29 6.39 -11.78
CA LEU A 165 7.21 7.20 -12.58
C LEU A 165 8.65 6.69 -12.49
N LYS A 166 9.09 6.22 -11.32
CA LYS A 166 10.41 5.62 -11.12
C LYS A 166 10.55 4.32 -11.90
N LEU A 167 9.55 3.42 -11.83
CA LEU A 167 9.52 2.20 -12.63
C LEU A 167 9.55 2.49 -14.14
N ILE A 168 8.84 3.53 -14.58
CA ILE A 168 8.87 3.98 -15.98
C ILE A 168 10.26 4.47 -16.39
N ASN A 169 10.93 5.26 -15.53
CA ASN A 169 12.23 5.84 -15.85
C ASN A 169 13.41 4.84 -15.73
N GLU A 170 13.29 3.80 -14.92
CA GLU A 170 14.38 2.85 -14.62
C GLU A 170 14.37 1.57 -15.48
N SER A 171 13.34 1.38 -16.31
CA SER A 171 13.15 0.14 -17.09
C SER A 171 13.31 0.39 -18.59
N GLU A 172 13.98 -0.50 -19.32
CA GLU A 172 13.78 -0.63 -20.78
C GLU A 172 12.37 -1.20 -21.02
N ILE A 173 11.36 -0.34 -20.92
CA ILE A 173 9.97 -0.77 -21.13
C ILE A 173 9.75 -0.96 -22.62
N VAL A 174 9.64 -2.21 -23.06
CA VAL A 174 9.04 -2.51 -24.36
C VAL A 174 7.53 -2.53 -24.15
N VAL A 175 6.88 -1.38 -24.31
CA VAL A 175 5.41 -1.33 -24.32
C VAL A 175 4.95 -1.89 -25.65
N THR A 176 4.37 -3.09 -25.65
CA THR A 176 3.62 -3.57 -26.81
C THR A 176 2.21 -3.02 -26.70
N GLN A 177 2.03 -1.76 -27.12
CA GLN A 177 0.68 -1.20 -27.25
C GLN A 177 -0.01 -1.86 -28.44
N THR A 178 -1.16 -2.50 -28.20
CA THR A 178 -2.18 -2.59 -29.24
C THR A 178 -3.06 -1.35 -29.06
N PRO A 179 -3.01 -0.35 -29.96
CA PRO A 179 -3.81 0.85 -29.81
C PRO A 179 -5.28 0.49 -30.07
N VAL A 180 -6.00 0.13 -29.01
CA VAL A 180 -7.46 0.02 -29.02
C VAL A 180 -7.99 1.30 -28.39
N LEU A 181 -7.87 2.40 -29.12
CA LEU A 181 -8.59 3.61 -28.81
C LEU A 181 -10.08 3.36 -29.10
N LEU A 182 -10.87 3.27 -28.03
CA LEU A 182 -12.30 3.61 -27.97
C LEU A 182 -13.30 2.72 -28.72
N GLN A 183 -12.96 1.51 -29.15
CA GLN A 183 -13.93 0.65 -29.87
C GLN A 183 -14.06 -0.82 -29.44
N ALA A 184 -13.48 -1.27 -28.31
CA ALA A 184 -13.64 -2.69 -27.91
C ALA A 184 -13.87 -2.92 -26.42
N GLU A 185 -14.51 -4.06 -26.15
CA GLU A 185 -15.13 -4.57 -24.92
C GLU A 185 -14.20 -4.74 -23.70
N SER A 186 -12.91 -4.40 -23.82
CA SER A 186 -11.93 -4.28 -22.72
C SER A 186 -10.59 -3.77 -23.29
N THR A 187 -9.85 -2.95 -22.56
CA THR A 187 -8.50 -2.52 -22.94
C THR A 187 -7.46 -3.30 -22.14
N ARG A 188 -6.65 -4.12 -22.81
CA ARG A 188 -5.54 -4.86 -22.19
C ARG A 188 -4.20 -4.19 -22.48
N ARG A 189 -3.34 -4.08 -21.47
CA ARG A 189 -1.98 -3.55 -21.56
C ARG A 189 -0.98 -4.51 -20.91
N ASP A 190 0.00 -4.97 -21.68
CA ASP A 190 1.11 -5.79 -21.18
C ASP A 190 2.38 -4.91 -21.06
N THR A 191 3.07 -5.01 -19.92
CA THR A 191 4.30 -4.25 -19.64
C THR A 191 5.39 -5.21 -19.18
N GLN A 192 6.53 -5.20 -19.85
CA GLN A 192 7.66 -6.07 -19.53
C GLN A 192 8.69 -5.32 -18.67
N PHE A 193 9.08 -5.91 -17.53
CA PHE A 193 10.11 -5.41 -16.62
C PHE A 193 11.21 -6.47 -16.46
N GLY A 194 12.17 -6.47 -17.38
CA GLY A 194 13.16 -7.55 -17.48
C GLY A 194 12.50 -8.89 -17.81
N GLU A 195 12.59 -9.85 -16.88
CA GLU A 195 11.95 -11.17 -17.00
C GLU A 195 10.50 -11.20 -16.44
N LYS A 196 10.01 -10.09 -15.88
CA LYS A 196 8.65 -9.98 -15.36
C LYS A 196 7.69 -9.44 -16.42
N THR A 197 6.46 -9.92 -16.42
CA THR A 197 5.38 -9.39 -17.26
C THR A 197 4.22 -8.97 -16.39
N VAL A 198 3.79 -7.71 -16.51
CA VAL A 198 2.61 -7.18 -15.83
C VAL A 198 1.53 -6.88 -16.86
N THR A 199 0.40 -7.56 -16.76
CA THR A 199 -0.80 -7.36 -17.58
C THR A 199 -1.83 -6.56 -16.80
N TRP A 200 -2.45 -5.57 -17.44
CA TRP A 200 -3.52 -4.74 -16.89
C TRP A 200 -4.74 -4.79 -17.81
N ASP A 201 -5.89 -5.16 -17.29
CA ASP A 201 -7.16 -5.21 -18.01
C ASP A 201 -8.10 -4.13 -17.47
N TYR A 202 -8.54 -3.22 -18.34
CA TYR A 202 -9.45 -2.13 -18.01
C TYR A 202 -10.78 -2.29 -18.73
N ASP A 203 -11.86 -1.82 -18.11
CA ASP A 203 -13.19 -1.79 -18.73
C ASP A 203 -13.59 -0.35 -19.12
N PRO A 204 -13.60 -0.02 -20.43
CA PRO A 204 -14.02 1.29 -20.91
C PRO A 204 -15.46 1.66 -20.57
N MET A 205 -16.34 0.66 -20.45
CA MET A 205 -17.75 0.88 -20.09
C MET A 205 -17.90 1.25 -18.62
N GLN A 206 -16.92 0.89 -17.78
CA GLN A 206 -16.83 1.27 -16.38
C GLN A 206 -15.91 2.49 -16.19
N GLY A 207 -15.96 3.47 -17.10
CA GLY A 207 -15.12 4.67 -16.98
C GLY A 207 -13.61 4.36 -16.98
N GLY A 208 -13.19 3.27 -17.63
CA GLY A 208 -11.78 2.86 -17.69
C GLY A 208 -11.23 2.26 -16.40
N MET A 209 -12.08 1.81 -15.48
CA MET A 209 -11.61 1.21 -14.23
C MET A 209 -10.80 -0.08 -14.46
N LEU A 210 -9.78 -0.30 -13.62
CA LEU A 210 -8.97 -1.52 -13.64
C LEU A 210 -9.82 -2.69 -13.13
N THR A 211 -9.97 -3.73 -13.96
CA THR A 211 -10.75 -4.93 -13.60
C THR A 211 -9.85 -6.09 -13.18
N ARG A 212 -8.65 -6.18 -13.77
CA ARG A 212 -7.67 -7.20 -13.45
C ARG A 212 -6.25 -6.71 -13.68
N MET A 213 -5.34 -7.16 -12.83
CA MET A 213 -3.92 -7.08 -13.05
C MET A 213 -3.28 -8.44 -12.75
N THR A 214 -2.33 -8.84 -13.57
CA THR A 214 -1.51 -10.03 -13.33
C THR A 214 -0.04 -9.66 -13.44
N ASP A 215 0.74 -9.86 -12.38
CA ASP A 215 2.21 -9.76 -12.39
C ASP A 215 2.79 -11.18 -12.37
N VAL A 216 3.43 -11.57 -13.47
CA VAL A 216 4.08 -12.85 -13.64
C VAL A 216 5.59 -12.66 -13.51
N GLY A 217 6.15 -13.26 -12.47
CA GLY A 217 7.58 -13.27 -12.20
C GLY A 217 8.39 -14.07 -13.22
N ALA A 218 9.72 -13.93 -13.12
CA ALA A 218 10.68 -14.64 -13.97
C ALA A 218 10.40 -16.16 -14.04
N GLY A 219 10.25 -16.68 -15.26
CA GLY A 219 9.99 -18.10 -15.50
C GLY A 219 8.59 -18.60 -15.09
N GLY A 220 7.64 -17.69 -14.84
CA GLY A 220 6.23 -18.03 -14.56
C GLY A 220 6.02 -18.71 -13.19
N ARG A 221 7.00 -18.65 -12.30
CA ARG A 221 6.96 -19.34 -11.01
C ARG A 221 6.21 -18.57 -9.94
N GLU A 222 6.17 -17.25 -10.05
CA GLU A 222 5.47 -16.35 -9.14
C GLU A 222 4.39 -15.65 -9.95
N GLU A 223 3.17 -15.63 -9.44
CA GLU A 223 2.06 -14.95 -10.07
C GLU A 223 1.26 -14.22 -8.99
N VAL A 224 1.14 -12.90 -9.16
CA VAL A 224 0.25 -12.08 -8.36
C VAL A 224 -0.91 -11.65 -9.24
N GLU A 225 -2.12 -12.09 -8.89
CA GLU A 225 -3.34 -11.66 -9.54
C GLU A 225 -4.12 -10.73 -8.62
N HIS A 226 -4.48 -9.57 -9.15
CA HIS A 226 -5.40 -8.64 -8.52
C HIS A 226 -6.65 -8.49 -9.40
N ARG A 227 -7.84 -8.49 -8.81
CA ARG A 227 -9.10 -8.23 -9.51
C ARG A 227 -9.92 -7.23 -8.73
N ALA A 228 -10.64 -6.38 -9.44
CA ALA A 228 -11.56 -5.41 -8.86
C ALA A 228 -12.87 -5.37 -9.64
N TRP A 229 -13.94 -5.13 -8.90
CA TRP A 229 -15.28 -4.98 -9.43
C TRP A 229 -15.81 -3.62 -8.99
N TRP A 230 -16.44 -2.93 -9.92
CA TRP A 230 -16.87 -1.54 -9.76
C TRP A 230 -18.38 -1.42 -9.98
N GLU A 231 -18.97 -0.43 -9.34
CA GLU A 231 -20.37 -0.03 -9.51
C GLU A 231 -20.43 1.49 -9.63
N GLU A 232 -21.27 2.00 -10.53
CA GLU A 232 -21.53 3.43 -10.63
C GLU A 232 -22.58 3.82 -9.59
N ARG A 233 -22.24 4.77 -8.72
CA ARG A 233 -23.14 5.34 -7.71
C ARG A 233 -23.00 6.85 -7.71
N SER A 234 -24.13 7.57 -7.78
CA SER A 234 -24.14 9.04 -7.81
C SER A 234 -23.21 9.63 -8.89
N GLY A 235 -23.09 8.96 -10.04
CA GLY A 235 -22.25 9.39 -11.17
C GLY A 235 -20.75 9.14 -11.00
N VAL A 236 -20.32 8.36 -9.99
CA VAL A 236 -18.92 8.01 -9.76
C VAL A 236 -18.75 6.49 -9.66
N TRP A 237 -17.64 5.98 -10.17
CA TRP A 237 -17.30 4.55 -10.07
C TRP A 237 -16.66 4.27 -8.72
N VAL A 238 -17.26 3.37 -7.95
CA VAL A 238 -16.76 2.95 -6.64
C VAL A 238 -16.48 1.44 -6.63
N PRO A 239 -15.42 0.98 -5.93
CA PRO A 239 -15.13 -0.44 -5.85
C PRO A 239 -16.14 -1.11 -4.92
N VAL A 240 -16.65 -2.28 -5.32
CA VAL A 240 -17.59 -3.10 -4.52
C VAL A 240 -16.96 -4.42 -4.06
N ARG A 241 -15.90 -4.85 -4.75
CA ARG A 241 -15.12 -6.04 -4.38
C ARG A 241 -13.72 -5.91 -4.92
N THR A 242 -12.74 -6.43 -4.18
CA THR A 242 -11.39 -6.64 -4.71
C THR A 242 -10.82 -7.95 -4.20
N THR A 243 -9.99 -8.60 -5.01
CA THR A 243 -9.26 -9.81 -4.61
C THR A 243 -7.80 -9.67 -4.97
N TYR A 244 -6.94 -10.10 -4.07
CA TYR A 244 -5.50 -10.25 -4.26
C TYR A 244 -5.16 -11.72 -4.05
N THR A 245 -4.51 -12.33 -5.03
CA THR A 245 -4.06 -13.73 -4.97
C THR A 245 -2.58 -13.78 -5.30
N ASP A 246 -1.78 -14.30 -4.37
CA ASP A 246 -0.36 -14.57 -4.55
C ASP A 246 -0.18 -16.08 -4.67
N SER A 247 0.39 -16.51 -5.79
CA SER A 247 0.60 -17.90 -6.13
C SER A 247 2.05 -18.17 -6.51
N GLN A 248 2.55 -19.33 -6.08
CA GLN A 248 3.87 -19.81 -6.46
C GLN A 248 3.78 -21.24 -7.01
N ASN A 249 4.28 -21.45 -8.23
CA ASN A 249 4.19 -22.71 -8.97
C ASN A 249 2.75 -23.26 -9.03
N GLY A 250 1.77 -22.38 -9.28
CA GLY A 250 0.34 -22.71 -9.33
C GLY A 250 -0.33 -22.99 -7.97
N LYS A 251 0.42 -22.94 -6.86
CA LYS A 251 -0.13 -23.07 -5.51
C LYS A 251 -0.40 -21.68 -4.94
N VAL A 252 -1.65 -21.43 -4.54
CA VAL A 252 -2.03 -20.19 -3.83
C VAL A 252 -1.36 -20.16 -2.46
N LEU A 253 -0.51 -19.16 -2.24
CA LEU A 253 0.18 -18.91 -0.97
C LEU A 253 -0.68 -18.02 -0.06
N LYS A 254 -1.30 -17.00 -0.65
CA LYS A 254 -2.11 -16.02 0.07
C LYS A 254 -3.23 -15.52 -0.82
N ARG A 255 -4.43 -15.41 -0.25
CA ARG A 255 -5.57 -14.74 -0.89
C ARG A 255 -6.18 -13.76 0.08
N ILE A 256 -6.31 -12.51 -0.34
CA ILE A 256 -7.05 -11.48 0.37
C ILE A 256 -8.27 -11.12 -0.48
N GLU A 257 -9.43 -11.03 0.15
CA GLU A 257 -10.65 -10.60 -0.51
C GLU A 257 -11.33 -9.52 0.34
N TYR A 258 -11.65 -8.41 -0.31
CA TYR A 258 -12.41 -7.31 0.25
C TYR A 258 -13.79 -7.27 -0.41
N THR A 259 -14.83 -7.19 0.40
CA THR A 259 -16.20 -6.90 -0.05
C THR A 259 -16.63 -5.57 0.54
N ILE A 260 -17.15 -4.67 -0.29
CA ILE A 260 -17.40 -3.27 0.07
C ILE A 260 -18.88 -2.99 -0.16
N SER A 261 -19.54 -2.49 0.88
CA SER A 261 -20.93 -2.06 0.86
C SER A 261 -20.97 -0.56 1.09
N TRP A 262 -21.31 0.20 0.07
CA TRP A 262 -21.52 1.65 0.16
C TRP A 262 -22.92 1.93 0.68
N ASP A 263 -23.01 2.60 1.82
CA ASP A 263 -24.27 3.07 2.40
C ASP A 263 -24.65 4.44 1.80
N ALA A 264 -23.65 5.29 1.51
CA ALA A 264 -23.83 6.59 0.85
C ALA A 264 -22.60 7.00 0.03
N VAL A 265 -22.81 7.68 -1.10
CA VAL A 265 -21.76 8.21 -2.00
C VAL A 265 -22.13 9.62 -2.44
N ASN A 266 -21.26 10.60 -2.20
CA ASN A 266 -21.50 12.02 -2.51
C ASN A 266 -22.77 12.61 -1.87
N GLU A 267 -23.16 12.09 -0.71
CA GLU A 267 -24.25 12.61 0.12
C GLU A 267 -23.68 13.33 1.36
N PRO A 268 -24.43 14.27 1.98
CA PRO A 268 -24.02 14.90 3.23
C PRO A 268 -23.76 13.85 4.31
N VAL A 269 -22.61 13.98 4.99
CA VAL A 269 -22.23 13.11 6.09
C VAL A 269 -22.65 13.75 7.41
N ASP A 270 -23.12 12.94 8.35
CA ASP A 270 -23.40 13.40 9.71
C ASP A 270 -22.09 13.76 10.44
N GLU A 271 -21.88 15.05 10.70
CA GLU A 271 -20.70 15.58 11.38
C GLU A 271 -20.50 14.99 12.78
N THR A 272 -21.58 14.53 13.43
CA THR A 272 -21.49 13.91 14.76
C THR A 272 -20.65 12.63 14.75
N LEU A 273 -20.49 11.97 13.60
CA LEU A 273 -19.64 10.78 13.43
C LEU A 273 -18.13 11.09 13.56
N PHE A 274 -17.73 12.36 13.50
CA PHE A 274 -16.33 12.79 13.66
C PHE A 274 -16.06 13.39 15.05
N THR A 275 -16.90 13.06 16.03
CA THR A 275 -16.74 13.50 17.42
C THR A 275 -16.21 12.38 18.30
N MET A 276 -15.54 12.72 19.41
CA MET A 276 -15.03 11.74 20.37
C MET A 276 -16.17 10.91 20.98
N GLU A 277 -17.34 11.52 21.15
CA GLU A 277 -18.57 10.93 21.66
C GLU A 277 -19.06 9.77 20.78
N SER A 278 -18.80 9.84 19.47
CA SER A 278 -19.23 8.82 18.50
C SER A 278 -18.38 7.55 18.48
N LEU A 279 -17.28 7.51 19.23
CA LEU A 279 -16.40 6.35 19.33
C LEU A 279 -16.96 5.26 20.25
N ASP A 280 -18.12 5.46 20.89
CA ASP A 280 -18.76 4.48 21.79
C ASP A 280 -17.82 3.93 22.89
N VAL A 281 -16.84 4.73 23.30
CA VAL A 281 -15.83 4.32 24.27
C VAL A 281 -16.45 4.29 25.67
N PRO A 282 -16.18 3.27 26.50
CA PRO A 282 -16.71 3.19 27.85
C PRO A 282 -16.40 4.43 28.70
N VAL A 283 -17.38 4.83 29.53
CA VAL A 283 -17.18 5.86 30.55
C VAL A 283 -16.05 5.44 31.48
N GLY A 284 -15.15 6.38 31.78
CA GLY A 284 -13.96 6.12 32.60
C GLY A 284 -12.73 5.67 31.80
N THR A 285 -12.80 5.56 30.47
CA THR A 285 -11.60 5.39 29.64
C THR A 285 -10.70 6.62 29.69
N GLY A 286 -9.40 6.41 29.91
CA GLY A 286 -8.41 7.48 29.95
C GLY A 286 -8.18 8.13 28.58
N ILE A 287 -8.09 9.46 28.58
CA ILE A 287 -7.81 10.29 27.40
C ILE A 287 -6.38 10.82 27.52
N TYR A 288 -5.51 10.44 26.59
CA TYR A 288 -4.10 10.80 26.54
C TYR A 288 -3.86 11.82 25.42
N ASN A 289 -3.34 12.98 25.79
CA ASN A 289 -3.01 14.07 24.88
C ASN A 289 -1.52 14.05 24.53
N HIS A 290 -1.20 13.74 23.27
CA HIS A 290 0.17 13.64 22.78
C HIS A 290 0.71 14.97 22.19
N PHE A 291 -0.10 16.03 22.12
CA PHE A 291 0.38 17.36 21.69
C PHE A 291 1.41 17.93 22.66
N ARG A 292 1.37 17.51 23.93
CA ARG A 292 2.22 18.04 25.01
C ARG A 292 3.45 17.17 25.32
N ASP A 293 3.56 16.02 24.68
CA ASP A 293 4.67 15.09 24.90
C ASP A 293 5.12 14.46 23.57
N PRO A 294 6.01 15.14 22.82
CA PRO A 294 6.62 14.59 21.62
C PRO A 294 7.43 13.32 21.89
N GLY A 295 7.74 13.02 23.16
CA GLY A 295 8.46 11.82 23.61
C GLY A 295 7.66 10.53 23.50
N GLY A 296 6.35 10.61 23.25
CA GLY A 296 5.53 9.50 22.75
C GLY A 296 4.58 8.85 23.76
N ASP A 297 4.70 9.12 25.06
CA ASP A 297 3.87 8.46 26.08
C ASP A 297 2.49 9.12 26.24
N GLY A 298 2.40 10.42 25.93
CA GLY A 298 1.15 11.19 26.02
C GLY A 298 0.79 11.54 27.47
N VAL A 299 0.15 12.69 27.65
CA VAL A 299 -0.26 13.18 28.98
C VAL A 299 -1.72 12.80 29.22
N LEU A 300 -2.02 12.07 30.29
CA LEU A 300 -3.41 11.82 30.71
C LEU A 300 -4.11 13.16 30.98
N GLU A 301 -5.04 13.52 30.11
CA GLU A 301 -5.78 14.79 30.12
C GLU A 301 -7.09 14.65 30.91
N GLY A 302 -7.70 13.46 30.88
CA GLY A 302 -8.97 13.22 31.55
C GLY A 302 -9.54 11.84 31.28
N TYR A 303 -10.86 11.73 31.44
CA TYR A 303 -11.61 10.50 31.26
C TYR A 303 -12.89 10.74 30.45
N VAL A 304 -13.26 9.77 29.63
CA VAL A 304 -14.57 9.78 28.94
C VAL A 304 -15.70 9.84 29.97
N GLY A 305 -16.63 10.79 29.82
CA GLY A 305 -17.82 10.91 30.65
C GLY A 305 -17.64 11.47 32.08
N GLY A 306 -16.45 11.99 32.45
CA GLY A 306 -16.21 12.48 33.83
C GLY A 306 -15.37 13.75 33.94
N LYS A 307 -15.78 14.66 34.83
CA LYS A 307 -14.97 15.79 35.34
C LYS A 307 -14.06 15.40 36.51
N ARG A 308 -13.66 14.13 36.66
CA ARG A 308 -12.73 13.79 37.73
C ARG A 308 -11.35 14.31 37.31
N PRO A 309 -10.74 15.27 38.03
CA PRO A 309 -9.33 15.53 37.85
C PRO A 309 -8.61 14.19 38.04
N ALA A 310 -7.64 13.89 37.17
CA ALA A 310 -6.84 12.69 37.30
C ALA A 310 -6.41 12.56 38.78
N PRO A 311 -6.75 11.45 39.48
CA PRO A 311 -6.37 11.27 40.86
C PRO A 311 -4.87 11.60 41.03
N PRO A 312 -4.50 12.50 41.95
CA PRO A 312 -3.10 12.81 42.17
C PRO A 312 -2.37 11.51 42.52
N GLY A 313 -1.38 11.14 41.71
CA GLY A 313 -0.58 9.93 41.94
C GLY A 313 -1.07 8.66 41.25
N LEU A 314 -1.96 8.74 40.24
CA LEU A 314 -2.03 7.63 39.29
C LEU A 314 -0.63 7.38 38.73
N PRO A 315 -0.16 6.11 38.72
CA PRO A 315 1.12 5.79 38.13
C PRO A 315 1.09 6.38 36.72
N ARG A 316 2.09 7.21 36.40
CA ARG A 316 2.37 7.59 35.01
C ARG A 316 2.22 6.31 34.19
N PRO A 317 1.55 6.34 33.02
CA PRO A 317 1.41 5.15 32.19
C PRO A 317 2.73 4.43 32.24
N VAL A 318 2.70 3.18 32.74
CA VAL A 318 3.90 2.36 32.90
C VAL A 318 4.60 2.52 31.58
N LYS A 319 5.78 3.17 31.57
CA LYS A 319 6.56 3.32 30.35
C LYS A 319 6.49 1.95 29.72
N LEU A 320 5.82 1.85 28.58
CA LEU A 320 5.89 0.65 27.78
C LEU A 320 7.34 0.66 27.37
N GLU A 321 8.22 0.09 28.21
CA GLU A 321 9.65 0.07 27.94
C GLU A 321 9.72 -0.46 26.52
N PRO A 322 10.18 0.37 25.57
CA PRO A 322 9.97 0.14 24.15
C PRO A 322 10.45 -1.25 23.87
N ARG A 323 9.50 -2.20 23.70
CA ARG A 323 9.66 -3.63 23.97
C ARG A 323 11.09 -4.03 23.66
N ASN A 324 11.95 -4.08 24.70
CA ASN A 324 13.38 -3.80 24.58
C ASN A 324 13.98 -4.64 23.45
N ASN A 325 14.03 -4.05 22.25
CA ASN A 325 14.47 -4.72 21.03
C ASN A 325 15.99 -4.83 21.00
N TRP A 326 16.69 -4.34 22.04
CA TRP A 326 18.11 -4.56 22.24
C TRP A 326 18.45 -6.05 22.11
N ARG A 327 17.62 -6.99 22.60
CA ARG A 327 17.87 -8.44 22.45
C ARG A 327 17.85 -8.88 20.98
N LEU A 328 16.95 -8.32 20.17
CA LEU A 328 16.90 -8.54 18.71
C LEU A 328 18.08 -7.87 17.99
N SER A 329 18.48 -6.67 18.41
CA SER A 329 19.68 -5.99 17.90
C SER A 329 20.97 -6.73 18.25
N TRP A 330 21.09 -7.29 19.46
CA TRP A 330 22.23 -8.09 19.90
C TRP A 330 22.31 -9.43 19.17
N THR A 331 21.18 -10.11 18.98
CA THR A 331 21.15 -11.36 18.20
C THR A 331 21.48 -11.12 16.73
N ALA A 332 20.98 -10.04 16.11
CA ALA A 332 21.36 -9.65 14.76
C ALA A 332 22.85 -9.27 14.64
N LEU A 333 23.39 -8.53 15.61
CA LEU A 333 24.82 -8.20 15.67
C LEU A 333 25.69 -9.45 15.82
N LEU A 334 25.32 -10.37 16.71
CA LEU A 334 26.04 -11.63 16.90
C LEU A 334 25.96 -12.50 15.65
N PHE A 335 24.80 -12.55 14.98
CA PHE A 335 24.65 -13.32 13.74
C PHE A 335 25.49 -12.73 12.61
N GLY A 336 25.45 -11.40 12.41
CA GLY A 336 26.29 -10.70 11.44
C GLY A 336 27.78 -10.86 11.72
N PHE A 337 28.20 -10.78 12.99
CA PHE A 337 29.58 -11.01 13.41
C PHE A 337 30.05 -12.43 13.10
N ASN A 338 29.23 -13.45 13.38
CA ASN A 338 29.57 -14.84 13.06
C ASN A 338 29.72 -15.08 11.55
N ILE A 339 28.85 -14.47 10.72
CA ILE A 339 28.98 -14.55 9.25
C ILE A 339 30.28 -13.89 8.78
N LEU A 340 30.64 -12.73 9.35
CA LEU A 340 31.89 -12.04 9.01
C LEU A 340 33.11 -12.89 9.37
N VAL A 341 33.15 -13.44 10.58
CA VAL A 341 34.24 -14.32 11.04
C VAL A 341 34.36 -15.56 10.16
N ALA A 342 33.25 -16.22 9.84
CA ALA A 342 33.25 -17.37 8.93
C ALA A 342 33.78 -17.01 7.53
N SER A 343 33.40 -15.85 7.00
CA SER A 343 33.85 -15.36 5.70
C SER A 343 35.37 -15.09 5.68
N ILE A 344 35.89 -14.46 6.73
CA ILE A 344 37.33 -14.24 6.91
C ILE A 344 38.06 -15.58 6.99
N PHE A 345 37.51 -16.55 7.74
CA PHE A 345 38.12 -17.88 7.88
C PHE A 345 38.18 -18.64 6.54
N ILE A 346 37.10 -18.59 5.75
CA ILE A 346 37.06 -19.17 4.40
C ILE A 346 38.09 -18.49 3.48
N MET A 347 38.19 -17.16 3.55
CA MET A 347 39.18 -16.40 2.77
C MET A 347 40.61 -16.79 3.14
N LEU A 348 40.92 -16.91 4.43
CA LEU A 348 42.24 -17.35 4.92
C LEU A 348 42.57 -18.79 4.50
N ILE A 349 41.59 -19.71 4.55
CA ILE A 349 41.78 -21.09 4.07
C ILE A 349 42.06 -21.10 2.56
N ARG A 350 41.34 -20.29 1.78
CA ARG A 350 41.58 -20.18 0.33
C ARG A 350 42.94 -19.59 0.01
N TRP A 351 43.35 -18.55 0.72
CA TRP A 351 44.66 -17.93 0.56
C TRP A 351 45.78 -18.93 0.84
N ARG A 352 45.70 -19.65 1.96
CA ARG A 352 46.67 -20.69 2.33
C ARG A 352 46.72 -21.87 1.34
N LYS A 353 45.57 -22.24 0.74
CA LYS A 353 45.53 -23.26 -0.32
C LYS A 353 46.06 -22.76 -1.67
N GLY A 354 45.91 -21.46 -1.96
CA GLY A 354 46.48 -20.83 -3.15
C GLY A 354 48.01 -20.82 -3.12
N GLU A 355 48.61 -20.49 -1.97
CA GLU A 355 50.07 -20.54 -1.79
C GLU A 355 50.63 -21.97 -1.96
N SER A 356 49.87 -22.99 -1.55
CA SER A 356 50.24 -24.40 -1.72
C SER A 356 50.27 -24.86 -3.19
N GLN A 357 49.54 -24.22 -4.10
CA GLN A 357 49.54 -24.60 -5.52
C GLN A 357 50.67 -23.93 -6.31
N ASP A 358 51.14 -22.75 -5.88
CA ASP A 358 52.26 -22.06 -6.53
C ASP A 358 53.63 -22.69 -6.19
N GLU A 359 53.78 -23.33 -5.03
CA GLU A 359 55.02 -24.05 -4.68
C GLU A 359 55.20 -25.36 -5.47
N THR A 360 54.12 -26.05 -5.82
CA THR A 360 54.24 -27.34 -6.55
C THR A 360 54.60 -27.17 -8.03
N VAL A 361 54.43 -25.98 -8.61
CA VAL A 361 54.81 -25.67 -9.99
C VAL A 361 56.30 -25.30 -10.11
N ARG A 362 56.96 -24.87 -9.03
CA ARG A 362 58.37 -24.45 -9.05
C ARG A 362 59.39 -25.58 -8.83
N GLU A 363 58.99 -26.74 -8.32
CA GLU A 363 59.89 -27.89 -8.16
C GLU A 363 59.88 -28.85 -9.37
N GLY A 364 59.16 -28.49 -10.44
CA GLY A 364 59.04 -29.29 -11.67
C GLY A 364 59.79 -28.75 -12.90
N GLU A 365 60.61 -27.69 -12.75
CA GLU A 365 61.51 -27.16 -13.80
C GLU A 365 62.98 -27.45 -13.51
#